data_AF-A0A661K9I6-F1
#
_entry.id   AF-A0A661K9I6-F1
#
_cell.length_a   1.000
_cell.length_b   1.000
_cell.length_c   1.000
_cell.angle_alpha   90.00
_cell.angle_beta   90.00
_cell.angle_gamma   90.00
#
_symmetry.space_group_name_H-M   'P 1'
#
loop_
_entity.id
_entity.type
_entity.pdbx_description
1 polymer ?
#
loop_
_entity_poly.entity_id
_entity_poly.type
_entity_poly.pdbx_seq_one_letter_code
_entity_poly.pdbx_strand_id
1 'polypeptide(L)'
;MRRGIAHLPLHYGKAPVWLFERMTLLAREITRVLVAEFGPEEVLRRLSDPFWFQAFGCLLGFDWHSSGLTTTVCGALKEGLRGLEGETEIFIAGGKGRASRNTPQEIEKYCDRISLDPAHLIYASRMAAKVDSSALQDGYQLYHHTFFFTPQGKWCVIQQGMNPTTRYARRYHWLNEGIKDFVCEPHQAICCDARGVALNMVAQESHGARDAVAALSKEDPDRVITEVRRIEGLHLPARHPIQFGDLNVKRLHQILLKTYERGAKDFEEVLGTPGVGPKTIRALALIAELIYGERPSFRDPARFSFAHGGKDGHPYPVDRQTYDRSIDFLKKGLWATKVDHSEKLKAMRRLNTFFSFK
;
A
#
# COMPACT_ATOMS: atom_id res chain seq x y z
N MET A 1 14.13 -19.10 27.47
CA MET A 1 13.06 -18.72 26.51
C MET A 1 13.68 -17.95 25.35
N ARG A 2 13.62 -18.50 24.13
CA ARG A 2 14.11 -17.81 22.91
C ARG A 2 13.03 -16.86 22.40
N ARG A 3 13.35 -15.57 22.30
CA ARG A 3 12.50 -14.54 21.68
C ARG A 3 12.33 -14.91 20.21
N GLY A 4 11.12 -15.25 19.79
CA GLY A 4 10.79 -15.48 18.39
C GLY A 4 10.51 -14.13 17.73
N ILE A 5 11.54 -13.43 17.29
CA ILE A 5 11.34 -12.29 16.38
C ILE A 5 11.03 -12.90 15.03
N ALA A 6 9.82 -12.68 14.53
CA ALA A 6 9.45 -13.00 13.17
C ALA A 6 10.12 -11.97 12.26
N HIS A 7 11.24 -12.34 11.67
CA HIS A 7 11.89 -11.53 10.65
C HIS A 7 11.30 -11.92 9.29
N LEU A 8 10.80 -10.96 8.52
CA LEU A 8 10.53 -11.13 7.09
C LEU A 8 11.69 -10.59 6.26
N PRO A 9 12.76 -11.38 6.06
CA PRO A 9 13.77 -10.99 5.11
C PRO A 9 13.18 -10.94 3.70
N LEU A 10 13.76 -10.10 2.85
CA LEU A 10 13.55 -10.19 1.41
C LEU A 10 13.96 -11.60 0.94
N HIS A 11 12.98 -12.40 0.53
CA HIS A 11 13.24 -13.72 -0.06
C HIS A 11 13.38 -13.56 -1.57
N TYR A 12 14.51 -14.00 -2.11
CA TYR A 12 14.76 -14.08 -3.54
C TYR A 12 14.32 -15.45 -4.04
N GLY A 13 13.15 -15.51 -4.68
CA GLY A 13 12.58 -16.73 -5.23
C GLY A 13 11.22 -16.47 -5.89
N LYS A 14 10.87 -17.27 -6.89
CA LYS A 14 9.52 -17.32 -7.44
C LYS A 14 8.79 -18.51 -6.81
N ALA A 15 7.48 -18.37 -6.59
CA ALA A 15 6.67 -19.53 -6.26
C ALA A 15 6.86 -20.60 -7.36
N PRO A 16 7.04 -21.88 -7.00
CA PRO A 16 7.05 -22.95 -7.98
C PRO A 16 5.77 -22.91 -8.83
N VAL A 17 5.89 -23.15 -10.13
CA VAL A 17 4.77 -23.05 -11.08
C VAL A 17 3.58 -23.90 -10.64
N TRP A 18 3.83 -25.15 -10.25
CA TRP A 18 2.80 -26.08 -9.76
C TRP A 18 2.05 -25.55 -8.53
N LEU A 19 2.74 -24.82 -7.64
CA LEU A 19 2.13 -24.24 -6.44
C LEU A 19 1.27 -23.04 -6.85
N PHE A 20 1.80 -22.17 -7.71
CA PHE A 20 1.08 -21.01 -8.20
C PHE A 20 -0.20 -21.38 -8.96
N GLU A 21 -0.18 -22.45 -9.77
CA GLU A 21 -1.37 -22.98 -10.46
C GLU A 21 -2.45 -23.42 -9.45
N ARG A 22 -2.05 -24.13 -8.39
CA ARG A 22 -2.97 -24.52 -7.32
C ARG A 22 -3.51 -23.33 -6.54
N MET A 23 -2.66 -22.36 -6.23
CA MET A 23 -3.07 -21.11 -5.59
C MET A 23 -4.09 -20.37 -6.43
N THR A 24 -3.88 -20.30 -7.75
CA THR A 24 -4.76 -19.63 -8.70
C THR A 24 -6.14 -20.28 -8.70
N LEU A 25 -6.20 -21.62 -8.79
CA LEU A 25 -7.47 -22.35 -8.73
C LEU A 25 -8.18 -22.15 -7.39
N LEU A 26 -7.45 -22.26 -6.29
CA LEU A 26 -8.04 -22.15 -4.95
C LEU A 26 -8.51 -20.72 -4.65
N ALA A 27 -7.73 -19.70 -5.04
CA ALA A 27 -8.09 -18.30 -4.89
C ALA A 27 -9.35 -17.98 -5.70
N ARG A 28 -9.46 -18.50 -6.93
CA ARG A 28 -10.65 -18.37 -7.77
C ARG A 28 -11.89 -18.95 -7.08
N GLU A 29 -11.86 -20.23 -6.70
CA GLU A 29 -13.05 -20.89 -6.15
C GLU A 29 -13.48 -20.28 -4.81
N ILE A 30 -12.53 -19.92 -3.94
CA ILE A 30 -12.86 -19.25 -2.67
C ILE A 30 -13.48 -17.88 -2.96
N THR A 31 -12.89 -17.09 -3.86
CA THR A 31 -13.43 -15.76 -4.19
C THR A 31 -14.83 -15.86 -4.77
N ARG A 32 -15.10 -16.82 -5.66
CA ARG A 32 -16.45 -17.05 -6.21
C ARG A 32 -17.48 -17.35 -5.13
N VAL A 33 -17.14 -18.21 -4.16
CA VAL A 33 -18.02 -18.49 -3.01
C VAL A 33 -18.25 -17.23 -2.20
N LEU A 34 -17.21 -16.44 -1.92
CA LEU A 34 -17.33 -15.21 -1.15
C LEU A 34 -18.20 -14.17 -1.85
N VAL A 35 -18.06 -14.01 -3.17
CA VAL A 35 -18.91 -13.12 -3.95
C VAL A 35 -20.36 -13.63 -3.93
N ALA A 36 -20.59 -14.93 -4.13
CA ALA A 36 -21.93 -15.49 -4.13
C ALA A 36 -22.65 -15.35 -2.77
N GLU A 37 -21.90 -15.43 -1.66
CA GLU A 37 -22.48 -15.37 -0.32
C GLU A 37 -22.57 -13.95 0.25
N PHE A 38 -21.61 -13.06 -0.08
CA PHE A 38 -21.49 -11.74 0.56
C PHE A 38 -21.35 -10.56 -0.41
N GLY A 39 -21.24 -10.82 -1.71
CA GLY A 39 -21.04 -9.79 -2.74
C GLY A 39 -19.59 -9.34 -2.92
N PRO A 40 -19.30 -8.61 -4.01
CA PRO A 40 -17.94 -8.21 -4.39
C PRO A 40 -17.33 -7.17 -3.44
N GLU A 41 -18.14 -6.28 -2.87
CA GLU A 41 -17.66 -5.24 -1.94
C GLU A 41 -17.10 -5.85 -0.65
N GLU A 42 -17.71 -6.92 -0.14
CA GLU A 42 -17.20 -7.62 1.04
C GLU A 42 -15.85 -8.27 0.77
N VAL A 43 -15.61 -8.76 -0.45
CA VAL A 43 -14.28 -9.23 -0.86
C VAL A 43 -13.27 -8.10 -0.82
N LEU A 44 -13.61 -6.89 -1.28
CA LEU A 44 -12.71 -5.73 -1.20
C LEU A 44 -12.36 -5.38 0.25
N ARG A 45 -13.35 -5.36 1.16
CA ARG A 45 -13.13 -5.11 2.60
C ARG A 45 -12.15 -6.12 3.18
N ARG A 46 -12.35 -7.41 2.89
CA ARG A 46 -11.48 -8.50 3.35
C ARG A 46 -10.07 -8.45 2.79
N LEU A 47 -9.94 -8.10 1.51
CA LEU A 47 -8.63 -7.92 0.89
C LEU A 47 -7.87 -6.75 1.51
N SER A 48 -8.56 -5.68 1.89
CA SER A 48 -7.97 -4.52 2.58
C SER A 48 -7.66 -4.77 4.06
N ASP A 49 -8.27 -5.80 4.66
CA ASP A 49 -7.97 -6.20 6.03
C ASP A 49 -6.61 -6.93 6.08
N PRO A 50 -5.63 -6.39 6.83
CA PRO A 50 -4.27 -6.91 6.80
C PRO A 50 -4.15 -8.34 7.35
N PHE A 51 -5.04 -8.73 8.27
CA PHE A 51 -5.01 -10.04 8.91
C PHE A 51 -5.69 -11.09 8.04
N TRP A 52 -6.87 -10.77 7.50
CA TRP A 52 -7.60 -11.63 6.58
C TRP A 52 -6.76 -11.91 5.33
N PHE A 53 -6.18 -10.88 4.71
CA PHE A 53 -5.37 -11.02 3.50
C PHE A 53 -4.18 -11.96 3.70
N GLN A 54 -3.55 -11.88 4.87
CA GLN A 54 -2.38 -12.68 5.18
C GLN A 54 -2.77 -14.13 5.55
N ALA A 55 -3.87 -14.33 6.28
CA ALA A 55 -4.45 -15.66 6.51
C ALA A 55 -4.88 -16.33 5.19
N PHE A 56 -5.44 -15.56 4.26
CA PHE A 56 -5.78 -16.03 2.92
C PHE A 56 -4.53 -16.49 2.16
N GLY A 57 -3.42 -15.73 2.21
CA GLY A 57 -2.16 -16.17 1.62
C GLY A 57 -1.60 -17.47 2.20
N CYS A 58 -1.69 -17.65 3.52
CA CYS A 58 -1.30 -18.91 4.18
C CYS A 58 -2.15 -20.09 3.71
N LEU A 59 -3.47 -19.89 3.63
CA LEU A 59 -4.41 -20.91 3.13
C LEU A 59 -4.03 -21.37 1.72
N LEU A 60 -3.73 -20.40 0.84
CA LEU A 60 -3.38 -20.66 -0.55
C LEU A 60 -2.08 -21.47 -0.70
N GLY A 61 -1.16 -21.39 0.25
CA GLY A 61 0.08 -22.18 0.20
C GLY A 61 1.36 -21.42 0.53
N PHE A 62 1.28 -20.15 0.92
CA PHE A 62 2.46 -19.36 1.24
C PHE A 62 2.82 -19.43 2.72
N ASP A 63 4.11 -19.28 3.00
CA ASP A 63 4.57 -19.11 4.36
C ASP A 63 4.15 -17.75 4.90
N TRP A 64 3.69 -17.75 6.14
CA TRP A 64 3.18 -16.57 6.83
C TRP A 64 4.24 -15.47 7.04
N HIS A 65 5.52 -15.82 6.99
CA HIS A 65 6.67 -14.92 7.13
C HIS A 65 7.36 -14.67 5.76
N SER A 66 6.66 -14.90 4.66
CA SER A 66 7.21 -14.63 3.32
C SER A 66 6.80 -13.26 2.81
N SER A 67 7.79 -12.43 2.50
CA SER A 67 7.57 -11.13 1.84
C SER A 67 7.02 -11.33 0.41
N GLY A 68 7.19 -12.53 -0.16
CA GLY A 68 6.60 -12.91 -1.44
C GLY A 68 5.09 -13.18 -1.40
N LEU A 69 4.48 -13.33 -0.21
CA LEU A 69 3.06 -13.63 -0.06
C LEU A 69 2.19 -12.59 -0.76
N THR A 70 2.38 -11.30 -0.46
CA THR A 70 1.55 -10.23 -1.02
C THR A 70 1.54 -10.24 -2.54
N THR A 71 2.73 -10.33 -3.16
CA THR A 71 2.84 -10.31 -4.62
C THR A 71 2.23 -11.55 -5.25
N THR A 72 2.33 -12.70 -4.58
CA THR A 72 1.88 -13.98 -5.14
C THR A 72 0.38 -14.19 -4.95
N VAL A 73 -0.17 -13.77 -3.81
CA VAL A 73 -1.63 -13.76 -3.58
C VAL A 73 -2.33 -12.83 -4.57
N CYS A 74 -1.83 -11.61 -4.74
CA CYS A 74 -2.39 -10.68 -5.73
C CYS A 74 -2.28 -11.24 -7.16
N GLY A 75 -1.15 -11.88 -7.49
CA GLY A 75 -0.96 -12.56 -8.77
C GLY A 75 -1.94 -13.72 -8.99
N ALA A 76 -2.13 -14.58 -7.98
CA ALA A 76 -3.03 -15.73 -8.04
C ALA A 76 -4.51 -15.30 -8.14
N LEU A 77 -4.90 -14.24 -7.44
CA LEU A 77 -6.23 -13.62 -7.60
C LEU A 77 -6.43 -13.08 -9.01
N LYS A 78 -5.48 -12.27 -9.51
CA LYS A 78 -5.57 -11.67 -10.85
C LYS A 78 -5.64 -12.73 -11.95
N GLU A 79 -4.82 -13.77 -11.84
CA GLU A 79 -4.83 -14.88 -12.80
C GLU A 79 -6.10 -15.73 -12.67
N GLY A 80 -6.53 -16.01 -11.43
CA GLY A 80 -7.65 -16.90 -11.15
C GLY A 80 -9.00 -16.33 -11.55
N LEU A 81 -9.15 -15.00 -11.50
CA LEU A 81 -10.39 -14.31 -11.88
C LEU A 81 -10.40 -13.83 -13.34
N ARG A 82 -9.32 -14.03 -14.09
CA ARG A 82 -9.27 -13.61 -15.50
C ARG A 82 -10.38 -14.29 -16.30
N GLY A 83 -11.20 -13.48 -16.98
CA GLY A 83 -12.33 -13.97 -17.77
C GLY A 83 -13.58 -14.28 -16.94
N LEU A 84 -13.53 -14.15 -15.62
CA LEU A 84 -14.67 -14.30 -14.72
C LEU A 84 -15.17 -12.97 -14.17
N GLU A 85 -14.67 -11.83 -14.68
CA GLU A 85 -15.00 -10.51 -14.13
C GLU A 85 -16.50 -10.20 -14.24
N GLY A 86 -17.21 -10.77 -15.21
CA GLY A 86 -18.67 -10.65 -15.33
C GLY A 86 -19.47 -11.51 -14.35
N GLU A 87 -18.88 -12.57 -13.80
CA GLU A 87 -19.50 -13.41 -12.76
C GLU A 87 -19.17 -12.87 -11.37
N THR A 88 -17.92 -12.45 -11.15
CA THR A 88 -17.44 -12.03 -9.83
C THR A 88 -17.62 -10.54 -9.56
N GLU A 89 -17.83 -9.73 -10.60
CA GLU A 89 -17.87 -8.26 -10.53
C GLU A 89 -16.61 -7.66 -9.87
N ILE A 90 -15.48 -8.37 -9.95
CA ILE A 90 -14.19 -7.93 -9.41
C ILE A 90 -13.18 -7.83 -10.54
N PHE A 91 -12.61 -6.64 -10.70
CA PHE A 91 -11.58 -6.31 -11.66
C PHE A 91 -10.26 -6.08 -10.94
N ILE A 92 -9.17 -6.63 -11.46
CA ILE A 92 -7.85 -6.58 -10.81
C ILE A 92 -6.82 -6.02 -11.79
N ALA A 93 -6.34 -4.82 -11.50
CA ALA A 93 -5.31 -4.14 -12.29
C ALA A 93 -3.97 -4.08 -11.54
N GLY A 94 -2.88 -4.00 -12.29
CA GLY A 94 -1.54 -3.83 -11.73
C GLY A 94 -0.82 -5.14 -11.41
N GLY A 95 0.12 -5.09 -10.47
CA GLY A 95 0.93 -6.22 -10.04
C GLY A 95 2.35 -5.79 -9.66
N LYS A 96 3.35 -6.63 -9.97
CA LYS A 96 4.76 -6.38 -9.65
C LYS A 96 5.50 -5.68 -10.81
N GLY A 97 6.40 -4.75 -10.50
CA GLY A 97 7.37 -4.20 -11.44
C GLY A 97 6.77 -3.41 -12.60
N ARG A 98 6.77 -3.95 -13.83
CA ARG A 98 6.17 -3.25 -14.97
C ARG A 98 4.64 -3.20 -14.87
N ALA A 99 4.02 -4.24 -14.31
CA ALA A 99 2.57 -4.30 -14.17
C ALA A 99 2.04 -3.19 -13.25
N SER A 100 2.73 -2.87 -12.14
CA SER A 100 2.30 -1.76 -11.26
C SER A 100 2.25 -0.41 -11.98
N ARG A 101 3.19 -0.15 -12.90
CA ARG A 101 3.21 1.09 -13.69
C ARG A 101 2.14 1.14 -14.78
N ASN A 102 1.63 -0.03 -15.19
CA ASN A 102 0.61 -0.17 -16.22
C ASN A 102 -0.82 -0.20 -15.65
N THR A 103 -0.97 -0.07 -14.32
CA THR A 103 -2.27 -0.12 -13.64
C THR A 103 -3.29 0.84 -14.24
N PRO A 104 -2.97 2.14 -14.51
CA PRO A 104 -3.94 3.04 -15.13
C PRO A 104 -4.49 2.54 -16.48
N GLN A 105 -3.62 2.03 -17.35
CA GLN A 105 -4.01 1.50 -18.66
C GLN A 105 -4.82 0.21 -18.56
N GLU A 106 -4.60 -0.60 -17.51
CA GLU A 106 -5.45 -1.77 -17.25
C GLU A 106 -6.83 -1.36 -16.73
N ILE A 107 -6.89 -0.35 -15.86
CA ILE A 107 -8.17 0.22 -15.38
C ILE A 107 -8.98 0.76 -16.57
N GLU A 108 -8.37 1.55 -17.46
CA GLU A 108 -9.03 2.07 -18.69
C GLU A 108 -9.66 0.93 -19.50
N LYS A 109 -8.87 -0.10 -19.83
CA LYS A 109 -9.35 -1.26 -20.61
C LYS A 109 -10.50 -2.01 -19.96
N TYR A 110 -10.48 -2.17 -18.65
CA TYR A 110 -11.56 -2.83 -17.93
C TYR A 110 -12.81 -1.95 -17.90
N CYS A 111 -12.64 -0.64 -17.65
CA CYS A 111 -13.73 0.34 -17.61
C CYS A 111 -14.43 0.48 -18.96
N ASP A 112 -13.68 0.46 -20.08
CA ASP A 112 -14.22 0.45 -21.43
C ASP A 112 -15.18 -0.73 -21.66
N ARG A 113 -14.85 -1.92 -21.11
CA ARG A 113 -15.68 -3.13 -21.25
C ARG A 113 -16.99 -3.07 -20.46
N ILE A 114 -17.04 -2.28 -19.40
CA ILE A 114 -18.21 -2.17 -18.50
C ILE A 114 -18.89 -0.81 -18.56
N SER A 115 -18.47 0.07 -19.48
CA SER A 115 -19.00 1.44 -19.64
C SER A 115 -18.94 2.29 -18.36
N LEU A 116 -17.85 2.17 -17.60
CA LEU A 116 -17.57 2.98 -16.42
C LEU A 116 -16.56 4.08 -16.77
N ASP A 117 -16.70 5.29 -16.24
CA ASP A 117 -15.65 6.32 -16.38
C ASP A 117 -14.41 5.96 -15.53
N PRO A 118 -13.23 5.72 -16.14
CA PRO A 118 -12.05 5.30 -15.41
C PRO A 118 -11.38 6.42 -14.61
N ALA A 119 -11.74 7.69 -14.82
CA ALA A 119 -10.99 8.84 -14.30
C ALA A 119 -10.79 8.79 -12.77
N HIS A 120 -11.86 8.50 -12.03
CA HIS A 120 -11.82 8.45 -10.56
C HIS A 120 -11.01 7.25 -10.03
N LEU A 121 -11.05 6.09 -10.71
CA LEU A 121 -10.28 4.90 -10.33
C LEU A 121 -8.79 5.07 -10.62
N ILE A 122 -8.45 5.65 -11.78
CA ILE A 122 -7.07 6.00 -12.12
C ILE A 122 -6.52 7.01 -11.12
N TYR A 123 -7.32 8.00 -10.76
CA TYR A 123 -6.96 8.99 -9.75
C TYR A 123 -6.63 8.31 -8.41
N ALA A 124 -7.55 7.48 -7.90
CA ALA A 124 -7.36 6.74 -6.66
C ALA A 124 -6.10 5.85 -6.69
N SER A 125 -5.90 5.09 -7.78
CA SER A 125 -4.70 4.25 -7.98
C SER A 125 -3.41 5.06 -7.91
N ARG A 126 -3.36 6.21 -8.61
CA ARG A 126 -2.20 7.09 -8.63
C ARG A 126 -1.95 7.75 -7.27
N MET A 127 -3.00 8.24 -6.62
CA MET A 127 -2.88 8.91 -5.32
C MET A 127 -2.44 7.97 -4.22
N ALA A 128 -2.99 6.76 -4.15
CA ALA A 128 -2.52 5.74 -3.20
C ALA A 128 -1.02 5.44 -3.40
N ALA A 129 -0.56 5.30 -4.66
CA ALA A 129 0.86 5.09 -4.94
C ALA A 129 1.73 6.32 -4.61
N LYS A 130 1.22 7.54 -4.83
CA LYS A 130 1.93 8.79 -4.50
C LYS A 130 2.07 9.00 -3.01
N VAL A 131 1.03 8.72 -2.23
CA VAL A 131 1.07 8.82 -0.78
C VAL A 131 2.12 7.88 -0.23
N ASP A 132 2.08 6.60 -0.62
CA ASP A 132 2.95 5.55 -0.10
C ASP A 132 4.42 5.65 -0.57
N SER A 133 4.69 6.48 -1.59
CA SER A 133 6.05 6.65 -2.15
C SER A 133 6.66 8.03 -1.93
N SER A 134 5.84 9.06 -1.69
CA SER A 134 6.28 10.46 -1.69
C SER A 134 5.85 11.24 -0.45
N ALA A 135 4.61 11.04 0.02
CA ALA A 135 4.10 11.74 1.20
C ALA A 135 4.50 11.02 2.51
N LEU A 136 4.56 9.70 2.48
CA LEU A 136 5.18 8.87 3.50
C LEU A 136 6.57 8.42 3.04
N GLN A 137 7.61 8.86 3.73
CA GLN A 137 9.00 8.52 3.40
C GLN A 137 9.64 7.80 4.58
N ASP A 138 9.46 6.48 4.59
CA ASP A 138 9.90 5.53 5.62
C ASP A 138 11.06 4.63 5.15
N GLY A 139 11.63 4.94 3.97
CA GLY A 139 12.71 4.18 3.36
C GLY A 139 12.27 2.94 2.58
N TYR A 140 10.96 2.68 2.45
CA TYR A 140 10.44 1.58 1.64
C TYR A 140 10.06 2.06 0.24
N GLN A 141 10.68 1.50 -0.80
CA GLN A 141 10.37 1.82 -2.19
C GLN A 141 9.34 0.84 -2.74
N LEU A 142 8.22 1.37 -3.25
CA LEU A 142 7.16 0.57 -3.86
C LEU A 142 7.67 -0.21 -5.07
N TYR A 143 7.38 -1.50 -5.08
CA TYR A 143 7.69 -2.39 -6.21
C TYR A 143 6.49 -3.24 -6.65
N HIS A 144 5.40 -3.18 -5.89
CA HIS A 144 4.15 -3.87 -6.14
C HIS A 144 2.98 -2.94 -5.84
N HIS A 145 2.01 -2.91 -6.74
CA HIS A 145 0.76 -2.15 -6.62
C HIS A 145 -0.33 -2.94 -7.33
N THR A 146 -1.32 -3.41 -6.59
CA THR A 146 -2.50 -4.08 -7.16
C THR A 146 -3.74 -3.30 -6.76
N PHE A 147 -4.56 -2.98 -7.75
CA PHE A 147 -5.79 -2.20 -7.62
C PHE A 147 -6.98 -3.10 -7.92
N PHE A 148 -7.88 -3.25 -6.96
CA PHE A 148 -9.09 -4.06 -7.08
C PHE A 148 -10.30 -3.12 -7.14
N PHE A 149 -11.24 -3.35 -8.04
CA PHE A 149 -12.45 -2.53 -8.11
C PHE A 149 -13.68 -3.30 -8.61
N THR A 150 -14.86 -2.73 -8.37
CA THR A 150 -16.16 -3.24 -8.82
C THR A 150 -16.82 -2.30 -9.85
N PRO A 151 -17.86 -2.75 -10.58
CA PRO A 151 -18.64 -1.89 -11.47
C PRO A 151 -19.26 -0.67 -10.79
N GLN A 152 -19.51 -0.76 -9.48
CA GLN A 152 -20.08 0.32 -8.67
C GLN A 152 -19.03 1.38 -8.26
N GLY A 153 -17.79 1.27 -8.75
CA GLY A 153 -16.70 2.20 -8.43
C GLY A 153 -16.11 2.03 -7.03
N LYS A 154 -16.43 0.93 -6.33
CA LYS A 154 -15.77 0.57 -5.07
C LYS A 154 -14.39 0.01 -5.36
N TRP A 155 -13.43 0.26 -4.48
CA TRP A 155 -12.05 -0.17 -4.71
C TRP A 155 -11.25 -0.39 -3.43
N CYS A 156 -10.24 -1.23 -3.53
CA CYS A 156 -9.18 -1.34 -2.53
C CYS A 156 -7.81 -1.45 -3.22
N VAL A 157 -6.74 -1.08 -2.51
CA VAL A 157 -5.37 -1.15 -3.02
C VAL A 157 -4.49 -1.91 -2.04
N ILE A 158 -3.72 -2.85 -2.57
CA ILE A 158 -2.68 -3.55 -1.82
C ILE A 158 -1.33 -3.24 -2.47
N GLN A 159 -0.46 -2.58 -1.74
CA GLN A 159 0.86 -2.16 -2.20
C GLN A 159 1.94 -2.78 -1.32
N GLN A 160 3.12 -2.97 -1.90
CA GLN A 160 4.29 -3.39 -1.13
C GLN A 160 5.54 -2.60 -1.51
N GLY A 161 6.17 -2.03 -0.48
CA GLY A 161 7.48 -1.41 -0.53
C GLY A 161 8.56 -2.33 0.02
N MET A 162 9.80 -2.15 -0.47
CA MET A 162 10.98 -2.83 0.05
C MET A 162 12.01 -1.82 0.53
N ASN A 163 12.70 -2.14 1.63
CA ASN A 163 13.86 -1.39 2.10
C ASN A 163 15.11 -2.26 1.89
N PRO A 164 15.97 -1.96 0.88
CA PRO A 164 17.16 -2.78 0.59
C PRO A 164 18.19 -2.79 1.72
N THR A 165 18.27 -1.73 2.51
CA THR A 165 19.23 -1.57 3.60
C THR A 165 18.87 -2.46 4.78
N THR A 166 17.61 -2.39 5.24
CA THR A 166 17.13 -3.21 6.37
C THR A 166 16.68 -4.60 5.94
N ARG A 167 16.53 -4.82 4.63
CA ARG A 167 16.04 -6.06 3.99
C ARG A 167 14.65 -6.49 4.44
N TYR A 168 13.79 -5.53 4.79
CA TYR A 168 12.38 -5.76 5.11
C TYR A 168 11.45 -5.30 3.99
N ALA A 169 10.22 -5.81 4.04
CA ALA A 169 9.09 -5.31 3.27
C ALA A 169 8.10 -4.55 4.16
N ARG A 170 7.32 -3.68 3.54
CA ARG A 170 6.20 -2.97 4.15
C ARG A 170 5.00 -3.03 3.23
N ARG A 171 3.84 -3.45 3.75
CA ARG A 171 2.60 -3.59 2.98
C ARG A 171 1.62 -2.51 3.39
N TYR A 172 1.01 -1.88 2.41
CA TYR A 172 0.04 -0.81 2.59
C TYR A 172 -1.29 -1.27 2.04
N HIS A 173 -2.34 -1.01 2.80
CA HIS A 173 -3.72 -1.36 2.46
C HIS A 173 -4.59 -0.13 2.48
N TRP A 174 -5.35 0.01 1.42
CA TRP A 174 -6.31 1.07 1.20
C TRP A 174 -7.67 0.46 0.92
N LEU A 175 -8.72 1.08 1.43
CA LEU A 175 -10.10 0.76 1.14
C LEU A 175 -10.80 2.08 0.86
N ASN A 176 -11.61 2.16 -0.20
CA ASN A 176 -12.30 3.40 -0.53
C ASN A 176 -13.33 3.79 0.54
N GLU A 177 -13.89 2.81 1.25
CA GLU A 177 -14.78 3.05 2.38
C GLU A 177 -14.02 3.72 3.53
N GLY A 178 -14.44 4.92 3.90
CA GLY A 178 -13.87 5.67 5.02
C GLY A 178 -12.76 6.66 4.65
N ILE A 179 -12.29 6.68 3.40
CA ILE A 179 -11.38 7.74 2.94
C ILE A 179 -12.17 9.03 2.80
N LYS A 180 -11.80 10.01 3.62
CA LYS A 180 -12.32 11.40 3.55
C LYS A 180 -11.36 12.34 2.84
N ASP A 181 -10.07 12.00 2.86
CA ASP A 181 -8.96 12.81 2.40
C ASP A 181 -7.82 11.84 1.99
N PHE A 182 -7.28 11.95 0.78
CA PHE A 182 -6.19 11.06 0.34
C PHE A 182 -4.87 11.36 1.04
N VAL A 183 -4.71 12.55 1.61
CA VAL A 183 -3.47 13.04 2.20
C VAL A 183 -3.55 13.24 3.72
N CYS A 184 -4.58 12.72 4.38
CA CYS A 184 -4.68 12.71 5.84
C CYS A 184 -5.17 11.36 6.38
N GLU A 185 -4.27 10.61 7.02
CA GLU A 185 -4.50 9.28 7.60
C GLU A 185 -5.36 8.33 6.71
N PRO A 186 -5.02 8.18 5.41
CA PRO A 186 -5.92 7.55 4.44
C PRO A 186 -5.88 6.01 4.47
N HIS A 187 -4.88 5.43 5.15
CA HIS A 187 -4.64 3.99 5.14
C HIS A 187 -5.64 3.24 6.01
N GLN A 188 -6.19 2.16 5.46
CA GLN A 188 -6.87 1.14 6.25
C GLN A 188 -5.85 0.43 7.16
N ALA A 189 -4.68 0.07 6.60
CA ALA A 189 -3.61 -0.56 7.37
C ALA A 189 -2.23 -0.39 6.74
N ILE A 190 -1.20 -0.34 7.59
CA ILE A 190 0.21 -0.44 7.19
C ILE A 190 0.87 -1.55 8.02
N CYS A 191 1.35 -2.59 7.35
CA CYS A 191 2.00 -3.76 7.94
C CYS A 191 3.52 -3.67 7.77
N CYS A 192 4.26 -3.78 8.88
CA CYS A 192 5.71 -3.83 8.93
C CYS A 192 6.20 -4.47 10.24
N ASP A 193 7.29 -5.23 10.20
CA ASP A 193 7.87 -5.82 11.42
C ASP A 193 8.82 -4.89 12.16
N ALA A 194 9.28 -3.82 11.49
CA ALA A 194 10.18 -2.83 12.07
C ALA A 194 9.64 -1.41 11.83
N ARG A 195 9.56 -0.64 12.93
CA ARG A 195 9.24 0.79 12.89
C ARG A 195 10.52 1.62 12.99
N GLY A 196 10.50 2.80 12.39
CA GLY A 196 11.61 3.74 12.43
C GLY A 196 11.16 5.20 12.53
N VAL A 197 12.02 6.09 12.06
CA VAL A 197 11.70 7.50 11.85
C VAL A 197 11.32 7.67 10.38
N ALA A 198 10.15 8.24 10.12
CA ALA A 198 9.63 8.41 8.77
C ALA A 198 9.04 9.80 8.59
N LEU A 199 9.48 10.55 7.57
CA LEU A 199 8.78 11.79 7.21
C LEU A 199 7.36 11.41 6.78
N ASN A 200 6.35 11.86 7.51
CA ASN A 200 4.97 11.45 7.34
C ASN A 200 4.08 12.67 7.11
N MET A 201 4.04 13.13 5.86
CA MET A 201 3.19 14.26 5.46
C MET A 201 1.70 13.95 5.53
N VAL A 202 1.30 12.68 5.65
CA VAL A 202 -0.12 12.29 5.76
C VAL A 202 -0.58 12.10 7.19
N ALA A 203 0.30 12.29 8.19
CA ALA A 203 -0.12 12.27 9.58
C ALA A 203 -1.08 13.43 9.85
N GLN A 204 -2.10 13.21 10.69
CA GLN A 204 -3.05 14.28 11.01
C GLN A 204 -2.35 15.55 11.54
N GLU A 205 -1.33 15.37 12.39
CA GLU A 205 -0.54 16.48 12.95
C GLU A 205 0.34 17.22 11.91
N SER A 206 0.47 16.72 10.67
CA SER A 206 1.22 17.39 9.59
C SER A 206 0.37 18.37 8.76
N HIS A 207 -0.84 18.71 9.24
CA HIS A 207 -1.76 19.61 8.53
C HIS A 207 -1.10 20.94 8.14
N GLY A 208 -0.52 21.67 9.09
CA GLY A 208 0.13 22.95 8.80
C GLY A 208 1.32 22.83 7.84
N ALA A 209 2.07 21.73 7.91
CA ALA A 209 3.13 21.44 6.94
C ALA A 209 2.57 21.19 5.53
N ARG A 210 1.43 20.49 5.40
CA ARG A 210 0.75 20.30 4.10
C ARG A 210 0.29 21.64 3.53
N ASP A 211 -0.31 22.51 4.34
CA ASP A 211 -0.77 23.84 3.92
C ASP A 211 0.40 24.72 3.48
N ALA A 212 1.49 24.73 4.25
CA ALA A 212 2.69 25.49 3.91
C ALA A 212 3.33 24.98 2.62
N VAL A 213 3.37 23.66 2.38
CA VAL A 213 3.83 23.09 1.10
C VAL A 213 2.93 23.52 -0.06
N ALA A 214 1.62 23.53 0.14
CA ALA A 214 0.67 24.01 -0.87
C ALA A 214 0.87 25.51 -1.16
N ALA A 215 1.08 26.33 -0.14
CA ALA A 215 1.38 27.75 -0.29
C ALA A 215 2.69 27.98 -1.04
N LEU A 216 3.77 27.28 -0.67
CA LEU A 216 5.07 27.34 -1.36
C LEU A 216 4.97 26.95 -2.83
N SER A 217 4.06 26.04 -3.18
CA SER A 217 3.86 25.62 -4.56
C SER A 217 3.25 26.71 -5.45
N LYS A 218 2.66 27.74 -4.84
CA LYS A 218 2.07 28.94 -5.48
C LYS A 218 2.97 30.17 -5.40
N GLU A 219 4.12 30.08 -4.75
CA GLU A 219 5.11 31.16 -4.71
C GLU A 219 5.96 31.16 -5.99
N ASP A 220 6.55 32.31 -6.30
CA ASP A 220 7.52 32.44 -7.40
C ASP A 220 8.64 31.39 -7.23
N PRO A 221 8.84 30.49 -8.21
CA PRO A 221 9.89 29.47 -8.15
C PRO A 221 11.27 30.03 -7.85
N ASP A 222 11.62 31.20 -8.36
CA ASP A 222 12.95 31.80 -8.14
C ASP A 222 13.14 32.23 -6.67
N ARG A 223 12.06 32.71 -6.04
CA ARG A 223 12.04 33.01 -4.61
C ARG A 223 12.24 31.74 -3.78
N VAL A 224 11.51 30.68 -4.09
CA VAL A 224 11.63 29.39 -3.36
C VAL A 224 13.02 28.79 -3.53
N ILE A 225 13.60 28.84 -4.74
CA ILE A 225 14.97 28.36 -4.98
C ILE A 225 16.01 29.18 -4.22
N THR A 226 15.78 30.49 -4.05
CA THR A 226 16.67 31.34 -3.26
C THR A 226 16.69 30.90 -1.80
N GLU A 227 15.52 30.59 -1.22
CA GLU A 227 15.43 30.06 0.14
C GLU A 227 16.06 28.66 0.25
N VAL A 228 15.88 27.79 -0.76
CA VAL A 228 16.57 26.48 -0.82
C VAL A 228 18.09 26.61 -0.77
N ARG A 229 18.66 27.60 -1.47
CA ARG A 229 20.11 27.82 -1.44
C ARG A 229 20.59 28.33 -0.08
N ARG A 230 19.78 29.08 0.67
CA ARG A 230 20.12 29.51 2.05
C ARG A 230 20.15 28.36 3.04
N ILE A 231 19.57 27.21 2.70
CA ILE A 231 19.69 25.98 3.49
C ILE A 231 21.15 25.48 3.49
N GLU A 232 21.95 25.80 2.46
CA GLU A 232 23.38 25.52 2.47
C GLU A 232 24.06 26.23 3.65
N GLY A 233 24.60 25.44 4.59
CA GLY A 233 25.29 25.95 5.78
C GLY A 233 24.45 26.04 7.05
N LEU A 234 23.15 25.70 6.99
CA LEU A 234 22.32 25.57 8.20
C LEU A 234 22.55 24.21 8.89
N HIS A 235 22.58 24.23 10.22
CA HIS A 235 22.53 23.00 11.02
C HIS A 235 21.09 22.48 11.02
N LEU A 236 20.80 21.56 10.10
CA LEU A 236 19.48 20.95 9.99
C LEU A 236 19.21 19.94 11.11
N PRO A 237 17.94 19.77 11.52
CA PRO A 237 17.57 18.71 12.45
C PRO A 237 18.05 17.35 11.96
N ALA A 238 18.57 16.50 12.85
CA ALA A 238 19.07 15.17 12.51
C ALA A 238 18.01 14.26 11.82
N ARG A 239 16.72 14.56 12.03
CA ARG A 239 15.56 13.90 11.40
C ARG A 239 15.34 14.26 9.92
N HIS A 240 15.98 15.33 9.44
CA HIS A 240 15.96 15.81 8.06
C HIS A 240 17.38 15.88 7.48
N PRO A 241 18.11 14.76 7.35
CA PRO A 241 19.40 14.78 6.67
C PRO A 241 19.15 15.01 5.18
N ILE A 242 19.12 16.28 4.77
CA ILE A 242 19.11 16.70 3.38
C ILE A 242 20.47 17.31 3.13
N GLN A 243 21.31 16.64 2.35
CA GLN A 243 22.49 17.28 1.81
C GLN A 243 22.08 18.07 0.58
N PHE A 244 22.74 19.20 0.33
CA PHE A 244 22.42 19.99 -0.88
C PHE A 244 22.60 19.16 -2.17
N GLY A 245 23.55 18.22 -2.18
CA GLY A 245 23.72 17.24 -3.27
C GLY A 245 22.53 16.30 -3.48
N ASP A 246 21.65 16.13 -2.49
CA ASP A 246 20.41 15.34 -2.65
C ASP A 246 19.34 16.09 -3.45
N LEU A 247 19.45 17.43 -3.51
CA LEU A 247 18.52 18.34 -4.16
C LEU A 247 19.01 18.67 -5.57
N ASN A 248 18.25 18.24 -6.57
CA ASN A 248 18.43 18.75 -7.93
C ASN A 248 17.65 20.06 -8.07
N VAL A 249 18.32 21.19 -7.81
CA VAL A 249 17.74 22.53 -7.82
C VAL A 249 17.06 22.86 -9.17
N LYS A 250 17.68 22.49 -10.29
CA LYS A 250 17.10 22.70 -11.63
C LYS A 250 15.78 21.96 -11.79
N ARG A 251 15.73 20.69 -11.36
CA ARG A 251 14.50 19.89 -11.39
C ARG A 251 13.45 20.41 -10.41
N LEU A 252 13.86 20.86 -9.22
CA LEU A 252 12.95 21.45 -8.24
C LEU A 252 12.29 22.72 -8.81
N HIS A 253 13.08 23.61 -9.42
CA HIS A 253 12.57 24.81 -10.09
C HIS A 253 11.55 24.48 -11.18
N GLN A 254 11.84 23.53 -12.07
CA GLN A 254 10.89 23.10 -13.11
C GLN A 254 9.58 22.55 -12.54
N ILE A 255 9.64 21.88 -11.39
CA ILE A 255 8.45 21.34 -10.73
C ILE A 255 7.66 22.46 -10.05
N LEU A 256 8.35 23.39 -9.37
CA LEU A 256 7.75 24.57 -8.76
C LEU A 256 7.05 25.44 -9.81
N LEU A 257 7.68 25.65 -10.97
CA LEU A 257 7.07 26.38 -12.07
C LEU A 257 5.75 25.73 -12.51
N LYS A 258 5.73 24.39 -12.66
CA LYS A 258 4.50 23.66 -13.01
C LYS A 258 3.42 23.77 -11.93
N THR A 259 3.77 23.67 -10.66
CA THR A 259 2.79 23.82 -9.57
C THR A 259 2.29 25.25 -9.44
N TYR A 260 3.17 26.22 -9.69
CA TYR A 260 2.89 27.66 -9.69
C TYR A 260 1.91 28.01 -10.80
N GLU A 261 2.21 27.64 -12.05
CA GLU A 261 1.35 27.86 -13.22
C GLU A 261 -0.02 27.19 -13.07
N ARG A 262 -0.07 26.01 -12.44
CA ARG A 262 -1.31 25.27 -12.19
C ARG A 262 -2.13 25.85 -11.03
N GLY A 263 -1.48 26.58 -10.10
CA GLY A 263 -2.13 27.13 -8.92
C GLY A 263 -2.70 26.05 -7.99
N ALA A 264 -1.92 25.00 -7.70
CA ALA A 264 -2.37 23.82 -6.93
C ALA A 264 -3.05 24.23 -5.61
N LYS A 265 -4.34 23.90 -5.44
CA LYS A 265 -5.17 24.47 -4.36
C LYS A 265 -4.70 24.03 -2.97
N ASP A 266 -4.30 22.78 -2.86
CA ASP A 266 -3.94 22.08 -1.63
C ASP A 266 -2.76 21.12 -1.85
N PHE A 267 -2.37 20.41 -0.80
CA PHE A 267 -1.28 19.44 -0.84
C PHE A 267 -1.60 18.22 -1.71
N GLU A 268 -2.86 17.82 -1.83
CA GLU A 268 -3.30 16.70 -2.67
C GLU A 268 -3.03 16.98 -4.15
N GLU A 269 -3.35 18.18 -4.62
CA GLU A 269 -3.04 18.64 -5.99
C GLU A 269 -1.53 18.79 -6.23
N VAL A 270 -0.76 19.28 -5.24
CA VAL A 270 0.71 19.31 -5.32
C VAL A 270 1.26 17.90 -5.47
N LEU A 271 0.84 16.97 -4.61
CA LEU A 271 1.28 15.58 -4.61
C LEU A 271 0.93 14.87 -5.93
N GLY A 272 -0.27 15.13 -6.44
CA GLY A 272 -0.79 14.60 -7.71
C GLY A 272 -0.10 15.18 -8.96
N THR A 273 0.69 16.25 -8.84
CA THR A 273 1.34 16.89 -9.99
C THR A 273 2.42 15.98 -10.61
N PRO A 274 2.43 15.78 -11.94
CA PRO A 274 3.46 14.98 -12.61
C PRO A 274 4.87 15.51 -12.35
N GLY A 275 5.78 14.62 -11.96
CA GLY A 275 7.17 14.96 -11.64
C GLY A 275 7.44 15.26 -10.16
N VAL A 276 6.40 15.61 -9.38
CA VAL A 276 6.48 15.70 -7.92
C VAL A 276 6.73 14.30 -7.35
N GLY A 277 7.81 14.13 -6.60
CA GLY A 277 8.18 12.87 -5.98
C GLY A 277 8.76 13.07 -4.58
N PRO A 278 9.30 12.03 -3.94
CA PRO A 278 9.73 12.09 -2.54
C PRO A 278 10.77 13.20 -2.29
N LYS A 279 11.74 13.38 -3.20
CA LYS A 279 12.74 14.45 -3.07
C LYS A 279 12.12 15.85 -3.07
N THR A 280 11.15 16.10 -3.94
CA THR A 280 10.44 17.39 -4.02
C THR A 280 9.64 17.64 -2.74
N ILE A 281 8.83 16.66 -2.31
CA ILE A 281 8.01 16.78 -1.10
C ILE A 281 8.89 17.02 0.13
N ARG A 282 10.01 16.29 0.24
CA ARG A 282 10.96 16.46 1.34
C ARG A 282 11.59 17.86 1.35
N ALA A 283 11.98 18.38 0.18
CA ALA A 283 12.51 19.73 0.05
C ALA A 283 11.48 20.79 0.46
N LEU A 284 10.26 20.68 -0.06
CA LEU A 284 9.16 21.60 0.27
C LEU A 284 8.80 21.55 1.75
N ALA A 285 8.75 20.36 2.36
CA ALA A 285 8.48 20.21 3.79
C ALA A 285 9.58 20.85 4.65
N LEU A 286 10.84 20.76 4.24
CA LEU A 286 11.94 21.43 4.93
C LEU A 286 11.83 22.96 4.83
N ILE A 287 11.54 23.48 3.63
CA ILE A 287 11.33 24.91 3.42
C ILE A 287 10.13 25.41 4.24
N ALA A 288 9.06 24.61 4.31
CA ALA A 288 7.90 24.90 5.14
C ALA A 288 8.27 25.03 6.63
N GLU A 289 9.08 24.10 7.16
CA GLU A 289 9.57 24.17 8.55
C GLU A 289 10.46 25.42 8.77
N LEU A 290 11.29 25.79 7.80
CA LEU A 290 12.23 26.92 7.94
C LEU A 290 11.56 28.29 7.82
N ILE A 291 10.66 28.47 6.85
CA ILE A 291 10.03 29.77 6.57
C ILE A 291 8.81 29.99 7.45
N TYR A 292 7.96 28.96 7.58
CA TYR A 292 6.67 29.08 8.26
C TYR A 292 6.67 28.47 9.65
N GLY A 293 7.73 27.76 10.07
CA GLY A 293 7.77 27.06 11.35
C GLY A 293 6.91 25.80 11.40
N GLU A 294 6.31 25.41 10.27
CA GLU A 294 5.35 24.31 10.17
C GLU A 294 6.07 22.97 10.04
N ARG A 295 6.02 22.16 11.10
CA ARG A 295 6.80 20.92 11.19
C ARG A 295 5.98 19.72 10.71
N PRO A 296 6.51 18.90 9.79
CA PRO A 296 5.87 17.63 9.47
C PRO A 296 6.08 16.60 10.59
N SER A 297 5.24 15.57 10.60
CA SER A 297 5.38 14.43 11.51
C SER A 297 6.53 13.54 11.09
N PHE A 298 7.16 12.93 12.10
CA PHE A 298 8.19 11.91 11.95
C PHE A 298 7.71 10.52 12.43
N ARG A 299 6.43 10.42 12.77
CA ARG A 299 5.80 9.19 13.26
C ARG A 299 5.70 8.19 12.12
N ASP A 300 6.29 7.02 12.33
CA ASP A 300 6.05 5.86 11.49
C ASP A 300 4.61 5.35 11.69
N PRO A 301 3.75 5.40 10.65
CA PRO A 301 2.34 5.05 10.76
C PRO A 301 2.08 3.54 10.71
N ALA A 302 3.11 2.68 10.65
CA ALA A 302 2.92 1.23 10.70
C ALA A 302 2.15 0.84 11.98
N ARG A 303 1.01 0.16 11.82
CA ARG A 303 0.16 -0.30 12.92
C ARG A 303 0.22 -1.80 13.09
N PHE A 304 0.45 -2.50 11.98
CA PHE A 304 0.46 -3.95 11.90
C PHE A 304 1.86 -4.50 11.60
N SER A 305 2.04 -5.80 11.78
CA SER A 305 3.17 -6.68 11.55
C SER A 305 2.60 -7.85 10.78
N PHE A 306 3.42 -8.43 9.93
CA PHE A 306 3.04 -9.60 9.16
C PHE A 306 2.95 -10.86 10.02
N ALA A 307 3.47 -10.83 11.25
CA ALA A 307 3.23 -11.82 12.29
C ALA A 307 1.88 -11.65 12.99
N HIS A 308 1.10 -10.61 12.63
CA HIS A 308 -0.25 -10.32 13.13
C HIS A 308 -0.32 -10.03 14.63
N GLY A 309 0.79 -9.52 15.15
CA GLY A 309 0.99 -9.32 16.57
C GLY A 309 1.73 -10.50 17.20
N GLY A 310 2.58 -10.19 18.16
CA GLY A 310 3.32 -11.21 18.90
C GLY A 310 2.47 -11.74 20.06
N LYS A 311 2.64 -13.01 20.41
CA LYS A 311 2.12 -13.56 21.68
C LYS A 311 2.58 -12.74 22.89
N ASP A 312 3.77 -12.13 22.78
CA ASP A 312 4.42 -11.29 23.79
C ASP A 312 4.05 -9.80 23.62
N GLY A 313 3.10 -9.47 22.76
CA GLY A 313 2.65 -8.10 22.53
C GLY A 313 3.60 -7.23 21.70
N HIS A 314 4.58 -7.83 21.01
CA HIS A 314 5.55 -7.10 20.18
C HIS A 314 5.42 -7.43 18.69
N PRO A 315 5.35 -6.43 17.78
CA PRO A 315 5.29 -5.00 18.06
C PRO A 315 3.94 -4.52 18.65
N TYR A 316 2.92 -5.37 18.68
CA TYR A 316 1.61 -5.17 19.32
C TYR A 316 0.93 -6.56 19.54
N PRO A 317 -0.13 -6.68 20.37
CA PRO A 317 -0.79 -7.96 20.65
C PRO A 317 -1.63 -8.50 19.49
N VAL A 318 -1.85 -9.82 19.47
CA VAL A 318 -2.74 -10.46 18.49
C VAL A 318 -4.20 -10.06 18.73
N ASP A 319 -4.86 -9.52 17.70
CA ASP A 319 -6.31 -9.30 17.70
C ASP A 319 -7.05 -10.62 17.43
N ARG A 320 -7.36 -11.34 18.52
CA ARG A 320 -7.95 -12.68 18.48
C ARG A 320 -9.37 -12.71 17.90
N GLN A 321 -10.18 -11.69 18.15
CA GLN A 321 -11.58 -11.71 17.71
C GLN A 321 -11.68 -11.52 16.19
N THR A 322 -10.94 -10.57 15.65
CA THR A 322 -10.85 -10.36 14.20
C THR A 322 -10.25 -11.58 13.50
N TYR A 323 -9.30 -12.23 14.16
CA TYR A 323 -8.72 -13.51 13.75
C TYR A 323 -9.76 -14.62 13.57
N ASP A 324 -10.47 -14.98 14.65
CA ASP A 324 -11.39 -16.12 14.64
C ASP A 324 -12.48 -15.94 13.58
N ARG A 325 -12.99 -14.72 13.42
CA ARG A 325 -13.96 -14.39 12.36
C ARG A 325 -13.38 -14.62 10.97
N SER A 326 -12.17 -14.11 10.70
CA SER A 326 -11.50 -14.27 9.41
C SER A 326 -11.27 -15.74 9.06
N ILE A 327 -10.89 -16.53 10.05
CA ILE A 327 -10.68 -17.98 9.91
C ILE A 327 -11.97 -18.68 9.53
N ASP A 328 -13.05 -18.42 10.26
CA ASP A 328 -14.31 -19.10 10.03
C ASP A 328 -14.88 -18.78 8.63
N PHE A 329 -14.70 -17.56 8.15
CA PHE A 329 -15.02 -17.21 6.78
C PHE A 329 -14.18 -17.97 5.75
N LEU A 330 -12.86 -18.04 5.95
CA LEU A 330 -11.98 -18.78 5.06
C LEU A 330 -12.30 -20.29 5.05
N LYS A 331 -12.63 -20.85 6.21
CA LYS A 331 -13.09 -22.25 6.33
C LYS A 331 -14.39 -22.49 5.58
N LYS A 332 -15.40 -21.64 5.80
CA LYS A 332 -16.70 -21.74 5.11
C LYS A 332 -16.51 -21.68 3.60
N GLY A 333 -15.78 -20.66 3.13
CA GLY A 333 -15.45 -20.51 1.71
C GLY A 333 -14.75 -21.74 1.15
N LEU A 334 -13.68 -22.21 1.81
CA LEU A 334 -12.91 -23.38 1.41
C LEU A 334 -13.77 -24.65 1.30
N TRP A 335 -14.61 -24.92 2.30
CA TRP A 335 -15.42 -26.14 2.33
C TRP A 335 -16.55 -26.13 1.31
N ALA A 336 -17.10 -24.95 1.00
CA ALA A 336 -18.10 -24.75 -0.05
C ALA A 336 -17.53 -24.78 -1.49
N THR A 337 -16.21 -24.65 -1.68
CA THR A 337 -15.61 -24.74 -3.02
C THR A 337 -15.76 -26.13 -3.66
N LYS A 338 -15.66 -26.21 -5.00
CA LYS A 338 -15.62 -27.49 -5.75
C LYS A 338 -14.20 -28.07 -5.91
N VAL A 339 -13.29 -27.72 -5.01
CA VAL A 339 -11.90 -28.21 -5.04
C VAL A 339 -11.80 -29.62 -4.47
N ASP A 340 -10.81 -30.40 -4.95
CA ASP A 340 -10.53 -31.75 -4.46
C ASP A 340 -10.38 -31.82 -2.92
N HIS A 341 -10.90 -32.89 -2.32
CA HIS A 341 -10.91 -33.05 -0.87
C HIS A 341 -9.50 -33.07 -0.27
N SER A 342 -8.53 -33.68 -0.94
CA SER A 342 -7.15 -33.73 -0.45
C SER A 342 -6.50 -32.34 -0.43
N GLU A 343 -6.81 -31.48 -1.41
CA GLU A 343 -6.34 -30.10 -1.45
C GLU A 343 -7.03 -29.23 -0.38
N LYS A 344 -8.33 -29.44 -0.12
CA LYS A 344 -9.04 -28.81 1.00
C LYS A 344 -8.39 -29.16 2.35
N LEU A 345 -8.07 -30.43 2.57
CA LEU A 345 -7.39 -30.87 3.80
C LEU A 345 -5.99 -30.25 3.95
N LYS A 346 -5.22 -30.15 2.85
CA LYS A 346 -3.91 -29.47 2.87
C LYS A 346 -4.04 -27.98 3.17
N ALA A 347 -4.99 -27.30 2.54
CA ALA A 347 -5.28 -25.89 2.80
C ALA A 347 -5.68 -25.65 4.26
N MET A 348 -6.53 -26.51 4.81
CA MET A 348 -6.90 -26.49 6.23
C MET A 348 -5.71 -26.72 7.15
N ARG A 349 -4.82 -27.67 6.83
CA ARG A 349 -3.59 -27.89 7.63
C ARG A 349 -2.72 -26.65 7.65
N ARG A 350 -2.49 -26.00 6.50
CA ARG A 350 -1.69 -24.76 6.41
C ARG A 350 -2.32 -23.62 7.21
N LEU A 351 -3.63 -23.45 7.06
CA LEU A 351 -4.40 -22.46 7.83
C LEU A 351 -4.23 -22.74 9.34
N ASN A 352 -4.43 -23.98 9.78
CA ASN A 352 -4.27 -24.35 11.19
C ASN A 352 -2.83 -24.18 11.69
N THR A 353 -1.80 -24.51 10.90
CA THR A 353 -0.39 -24.30 11.29
C THR A 353 -0.11 -22.83 11.57
N PHE A 354 -0.68 -21.93 10.77
CA PHE A 354 -0.55 -20.49 10.97
C PHE A 354 -1.16 -20.02 12.31
N PHE A 355 -2.24 -20.66 12.78
CA PHE A 355 -2.92 -20.30 14.04
C PHE A 355 -2.54 -21.17 15.26
N SER A 356 -1.81 -22.27 15.06
CA SER A 356 -1.37 -23.19 16.13
C SER A 356 -0.17 -22.68 16.92
N PHE A 357 0.44 -21.56 16.52
CA PHE A 357 1.46 -20.88 17.32
C PHE A 357 0.81 -20.15 18.51
N LYS A 358 0.40 -20.93 19.52
CA LYS A 358 0.01 -20.44 20.85
C LYS A 358 1.23 -20.13 21.73
#